data_AF-A0A1H7A0K1-F1
#
_entry.id   AF-A0A1H7A0K1-F1
#
_cell.length_a   1.000
_cell.length_b   1.000
_cell.length_c   1.000
_cell.angle_alpha   90.00
_cell.angle_beta   90.00
_cell.angle_gamma   90.00
#
_symmetry.space_group_name_H-M   'P 1'
#
loop_
_entity.id
_entity.type
_entity.pdbx_description
1 polymer ?
#
loop_
_entity_poly.entity_id
_entity_poly.type
_entity_poly.pdbx_seq_one_letter_code
_entity_poly.pdbx_strand_id
1 'polypeptide(L)'
;MPTMLRRTAMLAAMVLMQTACAATMQPTMQQGDAVDLSGRLALRGNEPFIYPVVYDARGVFELEGITRERALSLQNQQVKVHGTITRVDNADTQHVQLPAVRVESLDIVPSADATSSSPAPPAR
;
A
#
# COMPACT_ATOMS: atom_id res chain seq x y z
N MET A 1 39.45 49.77 8.07
CA MET A 1 38.12 49.29 7.63
C MET A 1 38.22 47.85 7.13
N PRO A 2 37.94 46.83 7.97
CA PRO A 2 37.64 45.49 7.43
C PRO A 2 36.62 44.70 8.29
N THR A 3 35.57 45.32 8.83
CA THR A 3 34.60 44.64 9.71
C THR A 3 33.24 44.35 9.06
N MET A 4 32.93 44.96 7.92
CA MET A 4 31.61 44.77 7.28
C MET A 4 31.53 43.57 6.33
N LEU A 5 32.65 43.08 5.79
CA LEU A 5 32.65 42.01 4.77
C LEU A 5 32.41 40.60 5.35
N ARG A 6 32.63 40.39 6.65
CA ARG A 6 32.44 39.09 7.32
C ARG A 6 31.00 38.81 7.72
N ARG A 7 30.17 39.85 7.92
CA ARG A 7 28.77 39.68 8.33
C ARG A 7 27.86 39.25 7.16
N THR A 8 28.16 39.71 5.94
CA THR A 8 27.36 39.37 4.75
C THR A 8 27.59 37.93 4.29
N ALA A 9 28.77 37.36 4.53
CA ALA A 9 29.06 35.96 4.17
C ALA A 9 28.32 34.94 5.05
N MET A 10 28.01 35.27 6.31
CA MET A 10 27.35 34.36 7.24
C MET A 10 25.83 34.28 7.02
N LEU A 11 25.22 35.34 6.47
CA LEU A 11 23.78 35.34 6.13
C LEU A 11 23.46 34.57 4.83
N ALA A 12 24.42 34.46 3.90
CA ALA A 12 24.19 33.74 2.64
C ALA A 12 24.18 32.21 2.81
N ALA A 13 24.84 31.67 3.84
CA ALA A 13 24.93 30.22 4.07
C ALA A 13 23.66 29.59 4.69
N MET A 14 22.81 30.37 5.35
CA MET A 14 21.58 29.85 5.99
C MET A 14 20.38 29.72 5.05
N VAL A 15 20.43 30.29 3.84
CA VAL A 15 19.27 30.28 2.92
C VAL A 15 19.20 28.99 2.08
N LEU A 16 20.31 28.26 1.93
CA LEU A 16 20.40 27.09 1.05
C LEU A 16 19.99 25.75 1.70
N MET A 17 19.56 25.74 2.97
CA MET A 17 19.29 24.50 3.72
C MET A 17 17.79 24.14 3.84
N GLN A 18 16.90 24.80 3.09
CA GLN A 18 15.44 24.67 3.29
C GLN A 18 14.63 24.06 2.12
N THR A 19 15.26 23.56 1.06
CA THR A 19 14.49 23.03 -0.10
C THR A 19 14.81 21.56 -0.38
N ALA A 20 14.46 20.67 0.55
CA ALA A 20 14.39 19.24 0.25
C ALA A 20 13.28 18.49 1.03
N CYS A 21 12.34 19.20 1.67
CA CYS A 21 11.08 18.60 2.03
C CYS A 21 10.21 18.57 0.77
N ALA A 22 10.51 17.64 -0.14
CA ALA A 22 9.52 17.20 -1.11
C ALA A 22 8.33 16.72 -0.28
N ALA A 23 7.32 17.57 -0.19
CA ALA A 23 6.05 17.22 0.41
C ALA A 23 5.61 15.91 -0.25
N THR A 24 5.62 14.84 0.53
CA THR A 24 4.96 13.58 0.17
C THR A 24 3.46 13.87 0.17
N MET A 25 3.00 14.58 -0.85
CA MET A 25 1.59 14.61 -1.21
C MET A 25 1.27 13.17 -1.57
N GLN A 26 0.67 12.44 -0.62
CA GLN A 26 0.06 11.16 -0.94
C GLN A 26 -0.94 11.45 -2.05
N PRO A 27 -0.76 10.87 -3.25
CA PRO A 27 -1.67 11.13 -4.36
C PRO A 27 -3.08 10.79 -3.89
N THR A 28 -3.96 11.79 -3.96
CA THR A 28 -5.39 11.59 -3.70
C THR A 28 -5.90 10.62 -4.76
N MET A 29 -6.24 9.39 -4.37
CA MET A 29 -6.79 8.42 -5.30
C MET A 29 -8.16 8.88 -5.78
N GLN A 30 -8.38 8.82 -7.08
CA GLN A 30 -9.65 9.11 -7.72
C GLN A 30 -10.26 7.84 -8.30
N GLN A 31 -11.57 7.84 -8.45
CA GLN A 31 -12.26 6.76 -9.14
C GLN A 31 -11.81 6.73 -10.62
N GLY A 32 -11.44 5.55 -11.11
CA GLY A 32 -10.89 5.34 -12.44
C GLY A 32 -9.35 5.31 -12.49
N ASP A 33 -8.65 5.66 -11.40
CA ASP A 33 -7.20 5.57 -11.35
C ASP A 33 -6.72 4.12 -11.37
N ALA A 34 -5.65 3.86 -12.11
CA ALA A 34 -4.88 2.63 -11.98
C ALA A 34 -4.08 2.66 -10.66
N VAL A 35 -4.02 1.52 -9.97
CA VAL A 35 -3.35 1.40 -8.68
C VAL A 35 -2.61 0.08 -8.55
N ASP A 36 -1.41 0.16 -7.98
CA ASP A 36 -0.66 -0.99 -7.48
C ASP A 36 -0.74 -1.01 -5.95
N LEU A 37 -1.34 -2.05 -5.37
CA LEU A 37 -1.43 -2.27 -3.92
C LEU A 37 -0.48 -3.40 -3.50
N SER A 38 0.15 -3.27 -2.34
CA SER A 38 0.92 -4.35 -1.75
C SER A 38 0.59 -4.50 -0.27
N GLY A 39 0.17 -5.69 0.10
CA GLY A 39 -0.35 -5.91 1.45
C GLY A 39 -0.75 -7.33 1.72
N ARG A 40 -1.24 -7.57 2.94
CA ARG A 40 -1.81 -8.86 3.32
C ARG A 40 -3.25 -8.95 2.85
N LEU A 41 -3.61 -10.02 2.16
CA LEU A 41 -5.00 -10.32 1.82
C LEU A 41 -5.73 -10.92 3.02
N ALA A 42 -6.94 -10.45 3.29
CA ALA A 42 -7.83 -11.04 4.29
C ALA A 42 -9.27 -11.09 3.78
N LEU A 43 -10.10 -11.82 4.51
CA LEU A 43 -11.54 -11.86 4.31
C LEU A 43 -12.20 -11.09 5.45
N ARG A 44 -13.16 -10.21 5.12
CA ARG A 44 -13.98 -9.47 6.09
C ARG A 44 -15.46 -9.78 5.89
N GLY A 45 -16.25 -9.49 6.91
CA GLY A 45 -17.68 -9.79 6.95
C GLY A 45 -17.99 -11.11 7.65
N ASN A 46 -19.25 -11.50 7.60
CA ASN A 46 -19.80 -12.73 8.14
C ASN A 46 -20.55 -13.45 7.02
N GLU A 47 -20.69 -14.78 7.10
CA GLU A 47 -21.45 -15.52 6.09
C GLU A 47 -22.90 -15.02 6.00
N PRO A 48 -23.47 -14.93 4.78
CA PRO A 48 -22.89 -15.22 3.47
C PRO A 48 -22.14 -14.03 2.81
N PHE A 49 -21.99 -12.90 3.50
CA PHE A 49 -21.48 -11.63 2.98
C PHE A 49 -19.98 -11.43 3.29
N ILE A 50 -19.17 -12.42 2.95
CA ILE A 50 -17.71 -12.33 3.08
C ILE A 50 -17.11 -11.71 1.82
N TYR A 51 -16.21 -10.74 1.98
CA TYR A 51 -15.52 -10.07 0.87
C TYR A 51 -14.00 -9.97 1.12
N PRO A 52 -13.18 -10.05 0.06
CA PRO A 52 -11.73 -9.91 0.16
C PRO A 52 -11.31 -8.45 0.33
N VAL A 53 -10.30 -8.24 1.17
CA VAL A 53 -9.64 -6.95 1.33
C VAL A 53 -8.12 -7.12 1.31
N VAL A 54 -7.41 -6.06 0.94
CA VAL A 54 -5.96 -5.95 1.14
C VAL A 54 -5.64 -4.83 2.13
N TYR A 55 -4.75 -5.12 3.07
CA TYR A 55 -4.19 -4.15 4.00
C TYR A 55 -2.89 -3.59 3.40
N ASP A 56 -3.01 -2.47 2.68
CA ASP A 56 -1.89 -1.73 2.08
C ASP A 56 -1.39 -0.64 3.05
N ALA A 57 -0.18 -0.12 2.81
CA ALA A 57 0.36 0.99 3.59
C ALA A 57 -0.52 2.26 3.55
N ARG A 58 -1.34 2.41 2.52
CA ARG A 58 -2.27 3.55 2.35
C ARG A 58 -3.64 3.32 2.97
N GLY A 59 -3.97 2.10 3.40
CA GLY A 59 -5.26 1.77 4.00
C GLY A 59 -5.79 0.39 3.62
N VAL A 60 -7.09 0.20 3.87
CA VAL A 60 -7.79 -1.06 3.60
C VAL A 60 -8.64 -0.90 2.35
N PHE A 61 -8.41 -1.77 1.36
CA PHE A 61 -9.13 -1.75 0.09
C PHE A 61 -9.93 -3.02 -0.09
N GLU A 62 -11.19 -2.90 -0.46
CA GLU A 62 -12.02 -4.01 -0.93
C GLU A 62 -11.57 -4.43 -2.34
N LEU A 63 -11.50 -5.74 -2.58
CA LEU A 63 -11.12 -6.28 -3.89
C LEU A 63 -12.35 -6.79 -4.64
N GLU A 64 -12.63 -6.20 -5.79
CA GLU A 64 -13.68 -6.62 -6.70
C GLU A 64 -13.13 -7.53 -7.81
N GLY A 65 -13.93 -8.49 -8.27
CA GLY A 65 -13.57 -9.38 -9.37
C GLY A 65 -12.77 -10.63 -8.97
N ILE A 66 -12.52 -10.83 -7.67
CA ILE A 66 -11.92 -12.07 -7.15
C ILE A 66 -13.01 -13.03 -6.67
N THR A 67 -12.93 -14.30 -7.08
CA THR A 67 -13.86 -15.33 -6.60
C THR A 67 -13.64 -15.67 -5.13
N ARG A 68 -14.68 -16.17 -4.45
CA ARG A 68 -14.61 -16.57 -3.04
C ARG A 68 -13.53 -17.63 -2.80
N GLU A 69 -13.45 -18.63 -3.68
CA GLU A 69 -12.50 -19.73 -3.59
C GLU A 69 -11.06 -19.22 -3.71
N ARG A 70 -10.82 -18.30 -4.66
CA ARG A 70 -9.51 -17.69 -4.84
C ARG A 70 -9.13 -16.85 -3.62
N ALA A 71 -10.04 -16.02 -3.11
CA ALA A 71 -9.81 -15.21 -1.92
C ALA A 71 -9.52 -16.07 -0.68
N LEU A 72 -10.23 -17.18 -0.49
CA LEU A 72 -9.96 -18.16 0.59
C LEU A 72 -8.55 -18.76 0.46
N SER A 73 -8.13 -19.16 -0.75
CA SER A 73 -6.79 -19.72 -0.98
C SER A 73 -5.64 -18.73 -0.72
N LEU A 74 -5.94 -17.43 -0.78
CA LEU A 74 -4.99 -16.34 -0.59
C LEU A 74 -5.07 -15.72 0.80
N GLN A 75 -5.95 -16.22 1.68
CA GLN A 75 -6.15 -15.63 2.99
C GLN A 75 -4.84 -15.62 3.79
N ASN A 76 -4.52 -14.46 4.38
CA ASN A 76 -3.29 -14.18 5.12
C ASN A 76 -2.00 -14.21 4.29
N GLN A 77 -2.06 -14.34 2.96
CA GLN A 77 -0.88 -14.23 2.11
C GLN A 77 -0.51 -12.78 1.83
N GLN A 78 0.79 -12.52 1.66
CA GLN A 78 1.29 -11.25 1.14
C GLN A 78 1.04 -11.24 -0.37
N VAL A 79 0.37 -10.20 -0.87
CA VAL A 79 0.00 -10.07 -2.28
C VAL A 79 0.45 -8.73 -2.86
N LYS A 80 0.58 -8.71 -4.19
CA LYS A 80 0.59 -7.51 -5.02
C LYS A 80 -0.65 -7.54 -5.91
N VAL A 81 -1.36 -6.43 -5.97
CA VAL A 81 -2.60 -6.29 -6.74
C VAL A 81 -2.43 -5.12 -7.70
N HIS A 82 -2.69 -5.37 -8.98
CA HIS A 82 -2.87 -4.32 -9.98
C HIS A 82 -4.35 -4.22 -10.32
N GLY A 83 -4.85 -3.00 -10.45
CA GLY A 83 -6.24 -2.80 -10.85
C GLY A 83 -6.65 -1.34 -10.93
N THR A 84 -7.95 -1.13 -11.03
CA THR A 84 -8.55 0.20 -11.18
C THR A 84 -9.44 0.53 -9.98
N ILE A 85 -9.31 1.73 -9.42
CA ILE A 85 -10.17 2.23 -8.33
C ILE A 85 -11.62 2.35 -8.83
N THR A 86 -12.55 1.60 -8.23
CA THR A 86 -13.99 1.67 -8.56
C THR A 86 -14.77 2.53 -7.58
N ARG A 87 -14.26 2.67 -6.35
CA ARG A 87 -14.87 3.47 -5.29
C ARG A 87 -13.77 4.09 -4.44
N VAL A 88 -13.91 5.38 -4.18
CA VAL A 88 -13.07 6.13 -3.24
C VAL A 88 -13.79 6.26 -1.90
N ASP A 89 -13.01 6.43 -0.82
CA ASP A 89 -13.58 6.73 0.50
C ASP A 89 -14.20 8.15 0.46
N ASN A 90 -15.52 8.23 0.60
CA ASN A 90 -16.24 9.48 0.69
C ASN A 90 -16.51 9.78 2.16
N ALA A 91 -15.58 10.51 2.78
CA ALA A 91 -15.66 10.94 4.18
C ALA A 91 -16.92 11.76 4.51
N ASP A 92 -17.66 12.23 3.49
CA ASP A 92 -18.84 13.09 3.61
C ASP A 92 -20.17 12.32 3.70
N THR A 93 -20.16 10.99 3.51
CA THR A 93 -21.38 10.17 3.58
C THR A 93 -21.49 9.42 4.91
N GLN A 94 -22.70 9.40 5.50
CA GLN A 94 -23.05 8.74 6.76
C GLN A 94 -22.81 7.20 6.79
N HIS A 95 -22.25 6.63 5.71
CA HIS A 95 -21.87 5.23 5.60
C HIS A 95 -20.39 5.15 5.23
N VAL A 96 -19.56 4.67 6.17
CA VAL A 96 -18.13 4.39 5.91
C VAL A 96 -18.04 3.15 5.02
N GLN A 97 -17.95 3.36 3.72
CA GLN A 97 -17.66 2.30 2.74
C GLN A 97 -16.16 2.27 2.49
N LEU A 98 -15.59 1.07 2.40
CA LEU A 98 -14.18 0.94 2.02
C LEU A 98 -13.99 1.40 0.57
N PRO A 99 -12.82 2.01 0.26
CA PRO A 99 -12.41 2.16 -1.13
C PRO A 99 -12.30 0.77 -1.77
N ALA A 100 -12.64 0.67 -3.04
CA ALA A 100 -12.67 -0.60 -3.77
C ALA A 100 -11.85 -0.55 -5.05
N VAL A 101 -11.26 -1.70 -5.37
CA VAL A 101 -10.41 -1.89 -6.55
C VAL A 101 -10.91 -3.06 -7.34
N ARG A 102 -11.19 -2.84 -8.63
CA ARG A 102 -11.39 -3.91 -9.59
C ARG A 102 -10.04 -4.51 -9.94
N VAL A 103 -9.86 -5.78 -9.56
CA VAL A 103 -8.60 -6.48 -9.74
C VAL A 103 -8.43 -6.88 -11.20
N GLU A 104 -7.28 -6.49 -11.77
CA GLU A 104 -6.84 -6.88 -13.11
C GLU A 104 -5.78 -7.99 -13.02
N SER A 105 -4.85 -7.88 -12.05
CA SER A 105 -3.92 -8.96 -11.73
C SER A 105 -3.65 -9.04 -10.22
N LEU A 106 -3.30 -10.25 -9.76
CA LEU A 106 -2.92 -10.52 -8.38
C LEU A 106 -1.84 -11.59 -8.31
N ASP A 107 -0.73 -11.24 -7.68
CA ASP A 107 0.42 -12.12 -7.45
C ASP A 107 0.71 -12.31 -5.97
N ILE A 108 1.18 -13.50 -5.60
CA ILE A 108 1.68 -13.78 -4.25
C ILE A 108 3.12 -13.29 -4.15
N VAL A 109 3.46 -12.58 -3.08
CA VAL A 109 4.85 -12.27 -2.75
C VAL A 109 5.42 -13.45 -1.96
N PRO A 110 6.48 -14.13 -2.44
CA PRO A 110 7.09 -15.23 -1.72
C PRO A 110 7.58 -14.76 -0.35
N SER A 111 7.06 -15.37 0.73
CA SER A 111 7.62 -15.18 2.07
C SER A 111 9.00 -15.84 2.13
N ALA A 112 10.02 -15.10 2.60
CA ALA A 112 11.41 -15.59 2.69
C ALA A 112 11.54 -16.90 3.50
N ASP A 113 10.61 -17.15 4.43
CA ASP A 113 10.61 -18.31 5.33
C ASP A 113 10.39 -19.66 4.63
N ALA A 114 9.86 -19.69 3.41
CA ALA A 114 9.57 -20.93 2.68
C ALA A 114 10.81 -21.65 2.12
N THR A 115 12.01 -21.06 2.24
CA THR A 115 13.25 -21.66 1.70
C THR A 115 14.14 -22.36 2.73
N SER A 116 13.76 -22.42 4.01
CA SER A 116 14.62 -22.99 5.07
C SER A 116 14.32 -24.44 5.51
N SER A 117 13.24 -25.08 5.05
CA SER A 117 12.87 -26.44 5.47
C SER A 117 13.27 -27.52 4.46
N SER A 118 14.57 -27.72 4.25
CA SER A 118 15.08 -28.96 3.64
C SER A 118 15.30 -30.01 4.75
N PRO A 119 14.60 -31.15 4.75
CA PRO A 119 14.88 -32.21 5.72
C PRO A 119 16.15 -32.96 5.32
N ALA A 120 17.12 -33.01 6.23
CA ALA A 120 18.31 -33.83 6.11
C ALA A 120 17.93 -35.32 5.92
N PRO A 121 18.63 -36.07 5.06
CA PRO A 121 18.32 -37.47 4.81
C PRO A 121 18.61 -38.33 6.05
N PRO A 122 17.85 -39.41 6.30
CA PRO A 122 18.13 -40.31 7.41
C PRO A 122 19.47 -41.03 7.19
N ALA A 123 20.33 -40.98 8.20
CA ALA A 123 21.54 -41.80 8.27
C ALA A 123 21.17 -43.28 8.29
N ARG A 124 21.86 -44.07 7.46
CA ARG A 124 21.76 -45.54 7.41
C ARG A 124 22.52 -46.19 8.56
#